data_AF-A0A9R1TWL0-F1
#
_entry.id   AF-A0A9R1TWL0-F1
#
_cell.length_a   1.000
_cell.length_b   1.000
_cell.length_c   1.000
_cell.angle_alpha   90.00
_cell.angle_beta   90.00
_cell.angle_gamma   90.00
#
_symmetry.space_group_name_H-M   'P 1'
#
loop_
_entity.id
_entity.type
_entity.pdbx_description
1 polymer ?
#
loop_
_entity_poly.entity_id
_entity_poly.type
_entity_poly.pdbx_seq_one_letter_code
_entity_poly.pdbx_strand_id
1 'polypeptide(L)'
;MREESESILSDLYVLHRKTKYGETPTRHWTTYVGEVIKNFEESLVRNMRGTMLSILQFFRGKPLLHVEVDLSPDYFVTFNPDIKEIDAALNSIVAIPTQYIYSTDEFIRILKFGKLSETNDNFVHFNEAVEDLASRVKIAITSGLKDIEEFIIAISIAERISIIHDTVKSFAHEEREELESAIQWCEEILEMAHNLENAIRINFVLLNTQSLKIRVSTECENLKDLLFVELSKFIASELALERIQTDDNT
;
A
#
# COMPACT_ATOMS: atom_id res chain seq x y z
N MET A 1 -48.41 -32.78 6.91
CA MET A 1 -47.74 -31.52 7.30
C MET A 1 -46.90 -31.00 6.14
N ARG A 2 -47.53 -30.60 5.04
CA ARG A 2 -46.87 -29.99 3.88
C ARG A 2 -47.86 -28.98 3.32
N GLU A 3 -47.78 -27.74 3.81
CA GLU A 3 -48.39 -26.52 3.23
C GLU A 3 -48.19 -25.34 4.20
N GLU A 4 -46.95 -25.06 4.60
CA GLU A 4 -46.62 -23.81 5.33
C GLU A 4 -45.31 -23.22 4.80
N SER A 5 -45.24 -23.13 3.48
CA SER A 5 -44.19 -22.38 2.78
C SER A 5 -44.88 -21.48 1.75
N GLU A 6 -45.98 -20.82 2.16
CA GLU A 6 -46.35 -19.58 1.51
C GLU A 6 -45.21 -18.59 1.81
N SER A 7 -44.56 -18.15 0.75
CA SER A 7 -43.33 -17.38 0.82
C SER A 7 -43.56 -16.14 1.69
N ILE A 8 -42.73 -15.92 2.71
CA ILE A 8 -42.70 -14.68 3.51
C ILE A 8 -42.66 -13.44 2.59
N LEU A 9 -42.05 -13.56 1.40
CA LEU A 9 -42.02 -12.51 0.38
C LEU A 9 -43.41 -12.27 -0.26
N SER A 10 -44.26 -13.29 -0.37
CA SER A 10 -45.65 -13.20 -0.82
C SER A 10 -46.50 -12.42 0.19
N ASP A 11 -46.35 -12.71 1.48
CA ASP A 11 -47.08 -12.02 2.55
C ASP A 11 -46.62 -10.56 2.67
N LEU A 12 -45.31 -10.33 2.58
CA LEU A 12 -44.72 -8.98 2.48
C LEU A 12 -45.24 -8.21 1.27
N TYR A 13 -45.40 -8.87 0.12
CA TYR A 13 -45.93 -8.25 -1.09
C TYR A 13 -47.42 -7.88 -0.96
N VAL A 14 -48.24 -8.74 -0.35
CA VAL A 14 -49.67 -8.47 -0.09
C VAL A 14 -49.82 -7.29 0.86
N LEU A 15 -49.02 -7.25 1.93
CA LEU A 15 -49.06 -6.15 2.90
C LEU A 15 -48.56 -4.84 2.28
N HIS A 16 -47.48 -4.88 1.48
CA HIS A 16 -47.00 -3.71 0.73
C HIS A 16 -48.08 -3.13 -0.17
N ARG A 17 -48.82 -3.99 -0.89
CA ARG A 17 -49.92 -3.59 -1.76
C ARG A 17 -51.01 -2.87 -0.95
N LYS A 18 -51.44 -3.46 0.17
CA LYS A 18 -52.46 -2.86 1.05
C LYS A 18 -52.05 -1.48 1.57
N THR A 19 -50.80 -1.34 2.02
CA THR A 19 -50.27 -0.04 2.50
C THR A 19 -50.15 0.99 1.36
N LYS A 20 -49.75 0.56 0.16
CA LYS A 20 -49.66 1.43 -1.04
C LYS A 20 -51.01 2.03 -1.43
N TYR A 21 -52.11 1.30 -1.19
CA TYR A 21 -53.49 1.72 -1.49
C TYR A 21 -54.24 2.33 -0.30
N GLY A 22 -53.53 2.70 0.78
CA GLY A 22 -54.10 3.49 1.89
C GLY A 22 -54.77 2.69 3.00
N GLU A 23 -54.62 1.36 3.02
CA GLU A 23 -55.02 0.55 4.16
C GLU A 23 -53.98 0.69 5.28
N THR A 24 -54.43 0.97 6.50
CA THR A 24 -53.56 1.07 7.68
C THR A 24 -53.11 -0.33 8.12
N PRO A 25 -51.79 -0.63 8.11
CA PRO A 25 -51.31 -1.89 8.64
C PRO A 25 -51.64 -1.99 10.13
N THR A 26 -51.96 -3.19 10.60
CA THR A 26 -52.27 -3.45 12.01
C THR A 26 -51.08 -3.11 12.91
N ARG A 27 -51.31 -2.47 14.05
CA ARG A 27 -50.26 -2.08 15.04
C ARG A 27 -49.29 -3.23 15.39
N HIS A 28 -49.79 -4.46 15.47
CA HIS A 28 -48.96 -5.64 15.73
C HIS A 28 -47.93 -5.90 14.62
N TRP A 29 -48.29 -5.64 13.37
CA TRP A 29 -47.40 -5.79 12.22
C TRP A 29 -46.30 -4.74 12.23
N THR A 30 -46.63 -3.48 12.53
CA THR A 30 -45.61 -2.41 12.62
C THR A 30 -44.62 -2.67 13.77
N THR A 31 -45.10 -3.19 14.90
CA THR A 31 -44.22 -3.62 16.01
C THR A 31 -43.35 -4.81 15.62
N TYR A 32 -43.92 -5.84 14.98
CA TYR A 32 -43.17 -7.02 14.52
C TYR A 32 -42.05 -6.63 13.53
N VAL A 33 -42.38 -5.84 12.51
CA VAL A 33 -41.39 -5.36 11.54
C VAL A 33 -40.32 -4.50 12.21
N GLY A 34 -40.69 -3.65 13.18
CA GLY A 34 -39.73 -2.87 13.95
C GLY A 34 -38.73 -3.74 14.73
N GLU A 35 -39.19 -4.80 15.39
CA GLU A 35 -38.32 -5.74 16.10
C GLU A 35 -37.43 -6.56 15.14
N VAL A 36 -37.96 -6.97 13.99
CA VAL A 36 -37.16 -7.68 12.96
C VAL A 36 -36.05 -6.78 12.42
N ILE A 37 -36.37 -5.52 12.10
CA ILE A 37 -35.40 -4.52 11.63
C ILE A 37 -34.33 -4.29 12.70
N LYS A 38 -34.72 -4.05 13.95
CA LYS A 38 -33.78 -3.84 15.05
C LYS A 38 -32.82 -5.04 15.23
N ASN A 39 -33.33 -6.27 15.25
CA ASN A 39 -32.50 -7.47 15.37
C ASN A 39 -31.53 -7.64 14.20
N PHE A 40 -31.98 -7.28 13.00
CA PHE A 40 -31.16 -7.30 11.80
C PHE A 40 -30.04 -6.24 11.87
N GLU A 41 -30.38 -5.01 12.26
CA GLU A 41 -29.44 -3.90 12.46
C GLU A 41 -28.36 -4.27 13.50
N GLU A 42 -28.76 -4.80 14.66
CA GLU A 42 -27.83 -5.25 15.71
C GLU A 42 -26.90 -6.37 15.22
N SER A 43 -27.43 -7.31 14.43
CA SER A 43 -26.65 -8.41 13.85
C SER A 43 -25.64 -7.92 12.82
N LEU A 44 -26.02 -6.96 11.98
CA LEU A 44 -25.11 -6.33 11.02
C LEU A 44 -23.99 -5.57 11.71
N VAL A 45 -24.31 -4.75 12.72
CA VAL A 45 -23.30 -4.04 13.51
C VAL A 45 -22.31 -5.02 14.16
N ARG A 46 -22.81 -6.13 14.75
CA ARG A 46 -21.95 -7.15 15.34
C ARG A 46 -21.01 -7.79 14.32
N ASN A 47 -21.53 -8.14 13.14
CA ASN A 47 -20.72 -8.74 12.06
C ASN A 47 -19.67 -7.76 11.53
N MET A 48 -20.02 -6.48 11.38
CA MET A 48 -19.08 -5.44 10.95
C MET A 48 -17.97 -5.22 11.96
N ARG A 49 -18.30 -5.14 13.26
CA ARG A 49 -17.29 -5.05 14.32
C ARG A 49 -16.34 -6.26 14.31
N GLY A 50 -16.89 -7.47 14.18
CA GLY A 50 -16.11 -8.70 14.08
C GLY A 50 -15.16 -8.69 12.88
N THR A 51 -15.64 -8.22 11.73
CA THR A 51 -14.85 -8.09 10.49
C THR A 51 -13.71 -7.10 10.66
N MET A 52 -13.99 -5.89 11.17
CA MET A 52 -12.96 -4.86 11.38
C MET A 52 -11.91 -5.27 12.41
N LEU A 53 -12.32 -5.92 13.51
CA LEU A 53 -11.38 -6.49 14.48
C LEU A 53 -10.50 -7.57 13.87
N SER A 54 -11.07 -8.43 13.02
CA SER A 54 -10.32 -9.46 12.33
C SER A 54 -9.29 -8.87 11.37
N ILE A 55 -9.65 -7.80 10.63
CA ILE A 55 -8.71 -7.05 9.77
C ILE A 55 -7.55 -6.47 10.59
N LEU A 56 -7.86 -5.79 11.71
CA LEU A 56 -6.84 -5.24 12.61
C LEU A 56 -5.90 -6.32 13.17
N GLN A 57 -6.46 -7.46 13.57
CA GLN A 57 -5.66 -8.59 14.04
C GLN A 57 -4.80 -9.15 12.90
N PHE A 58 -5.32 -9.17 11.68
CA PHE A 58 -4.60 -9.62 10.51
C PHE A 58 -3.37 -8.75 10.24
N PHE A 59 -3.50 -7.43 10.31
CA PHE A 59 -2.36 -6.51 10.11
C PHE A 59 -1.22 -6.70 11.12
N ARG A 60 -1.52 -7.23 12.31
CA ARG A 60 -0.53 -7.58 13.34
C ARG A 60 0.07 -8.97 13.14
N GLY A 61 -0.53 -9.79 12.29
CA GLY A 61 -0.27 -11.21 12.13
C GLY A 61 0.91 -11.52 11.21
N LYS A 62 0.64 -12.20 10.08
CA LYS A 62 1.64 -12.49 9.04
C LYS A 62 1.58 -11.41 7.96
N PRO A 63 2.69 -11.16 7.23
CA PRO A 63 2.64 -10.27 6.08
C PRO A 63 1.61 -10.75 5.05
N LEU A 64 0.80 -9.80 4.57
CA LEU A 64 -0.26 -9.97 3.59
C LEU A 64 0.27 -9.84 2.17
N LEU A 65 1.11 -8.82 1.98
CA LEU A 65 1.54 -8.37 0.66
C LEU A 65 3.03 -8.63 0.53
N HIS A 66 3.37 -9.40 -0.48
CA HIS A 66 4.75 -9.58 -0.91
C HIS A 66 4.99 -8.57 -2.01
N VAL A 67 5.95 -7.69 -1.79
CA VAL A 67 6.28 -6.61 -2.72
C VAL A 67 7.73 -6.79 -3.12
N GLU A 68 7.94 -6.99 -4.42
CA GLU A 68 9.29 -7.03 -4.98
C GLU A 68 9.82 -5.60 -5.07
N VAL A 69 11.05 -5.40 -4.59
CA VAL A 69 11.77 -4.14 -4.66
C VAL A 69 12.93 -4.31 -5.63
N ASP A 70 13.04 -3.41 -6.60
CA ASP A 70 14.04 -3.49 -7.66
C ASP A 70 14.61 -2.12 -8.04
N LEU A 71 15.75 -2.12 -8.72
CA LEU A 71 16.37 -0.92 -9.30
C LEU A 71 16.02 -0.82 -10.79
N SER A 72 15.33 0.27 -11.16
CA SER A 72 15.02 0.58 -12.56
C SER A 72 16.28 0.98 -13.35
N PRO A 73 16.23 0.94 -14.69
CA PRO A 73 17.35 1.39 -15.53
C PRO A 73 17.73 2.86 -15.33
N ASP A 74 16.78 3.69 -14.91
CA ASP A 74 17.01 5.10 -14.59
C ASP A 74 17.44 5.31 -13.12
N TYR A 75 17.90 4.25 -12.46
CA TYR A 75 18.38 4.22 -11.08
C TYR A 75 17.35 4.59 -10.00
N PHE A 76 16.05 4.56 -10.31
CA PHE A 76 14.99 4.68 -9.29
C PHE A 76 14.67 3.34 -8.65
N VAL A 77 14.44 3.34 -7.32
CA VAL A 77 13.86 2.19 -6.62
C VAL A 77 12.39 2.04 -7.04
N THR A 78 12.01 0.83 -7.42
CA THR A 78 10.67 0.48 -7.89
C THR A 78 10.08 -0.63 -7.05
N PHE A 79 8.75 -0.64 -6.97
CA PHE A 79 7.97 -1.61 -6.22
C PHE A 79 7.04 -2.33 -7.19
N ASN A 80 6.89 -3.64 -7.01
CA ASN A 80 5.92 -4.44 -7.73
C ASN A 80 5.17 -5.36 -6.74
N PRO A 81 3.88 -5.09 -6.46
CA PRO A 81 3.05 -3.99 -6.99
C PRO A 81 3.50 -2.60 -6.53
N ASP A 82 3.09 -1.55 -7.24
CA ASP A 82 3.47 -0.18 -6.90
C ASP A 82 2.80 0.32 -5.60
N ILE A 83 3.33 1.37 -4.98
CA ILE A 83 2.81 1.89 -3.70
C ILE A 83 1.36 2.39 -3.82
N LYS A 84 0.96 2.93 -4.98
CA LYS A 84 -0.40 3.43 -5.21
C LYS A 84 -1.39 2.27 -5.39
N GLU A 85 -0.97 1.19 -6.03
CA GLU A 85 -1.72 -0.06 -6.17
C GLU A 85 -1.89 -0.73 -4.80
N ILE A 86 -0.83 -0.73 -3.98
CA ILE A 86 -0.88 -1.20 -2.59
C ILE A 86 -1.88 -0.36 -1.78
N ASP A 87 -1.78 0.97 -1.83
CA ASP A 87 -2.71 1.89 -1.15
C ASP A 87 -4.15 1.68 -1.60
N ALA A 88 -4.40 1.58 -2.91
CA ALA A 88 -5.72 1.31 -3.47
C ALA A 88 -6.28 -0.04 -3.00
N ALA A 89 -5.46 -1.10 -3.02
CA ALA A 89 -5.85 -2.43 -2.56
C ALA A 89 -6.19 -2.42 -1.06
N LEU A 90 -5.37 -1.79 -0.23
CA LEU A 90 -5.60 -1.71 1.22
C LEU A 90 -6.83 -0.88 1.57
N ASN A 91 -7.01 0.28 0.92
CA ASN A 91 -8.19 1.11 1.16
C ASN A 91 -9.49 0.42 0.71
N SER A 92 -9.42 -0.46 -0.28
CA SER A 92 -10.58 -1.28 -0.70
C SER A 92 -11.06 -2.23 0.40
N ILE A 93 -10.18 -2.66 1.31
CA ILE A 93 -10.52 -3.59 2.42
C ILE A 93 -11.54 -2.96 3.36
N VAL A 94 -11.50 -1.64 3.56
CA VAL A 94 -12.51 -0.91 4.37
C VAL A 94 -13.77 -0.65 3.56
N ALA A 95 -13.62 -0.37 2.26
CA ALA A 95 -14.73 -0.07 1.36
C ALA A 95 -15.64 -1.28 1.11
N ILE A 96 -15.10 -2.50 0.99
CA ILE A 96 -15.90 -3.69 0.66
C ILE A 96 -16.94 -4.02 1.74
N PRO A 97 -16.56 -4.18 3.03
CA PRO A 97 -17.53 -4.43 4.09
C PRO A 97 -18.53 -3.28 4.24
N THR A 98 -18.09 -2.04 4.00
CA THR A 98 -19.00 -0.89 4.09
C THR A 98 -19.98 -0.81 2.92
N GLN A 99 -19.61 -1.24 1.71
CA GLN A 99 -20.53 -1.37 0.58
C GLN A 99 -21.62 -2.43 0.79
N TYR A 100 -21.32 -3.52 1.50
CA TYR A 100 -22.33 -4.51 1.89
C TYR A 100 -23.44 -3.91 2.75
N ILE A 101 -23.14 -2.90 3.57
CA ILE A 101 -24.13 -2.17 4.39
C ILE A 101 -25.17 -1.49 3.50
N TYR A 102 -24.73 -0.79 2.45
CA TYR A 102 -25.65 -0.10 1.52
C TYR A 102 -26.60 -1.09 0.81
N SER A 103 -26.14 -2.32 0.55
CA SER A 103 -27.00 -3.36 -0.03
C SER A 103 -28.07 -3.88 0.95
N THR A 104 -27.80 -3.80 2.25
CA THR A 104 -28.77 -4.15 3.31
C THR A 104 -29.77 -3.04 3.61
N ASP A 105 -29.48 -1.79 3.27
CA ASP A 105 -30.46 -0.70 3.35
C ASP A 105 -31.63 -0.92 2.38
N GLU A 106 -31.35 -1.51 1.21
CA GLU A 106 -32.36 -1.92 0.24
C GLU A 106 -33.32 -2.96 0.83
N PHE A 107 -32.78 -3.90 1.62
CA PHE A 107 -33.58 -4.90 2.33
C PHE A 107 -34.48 -4.26 3.40
N ILE A 108 -33.95 -3.32 4.19
CA ILE A 108 -34.74 -2.58 5.19
C ILE A 108 -35.82 -1.72 4.53
N ARG A 109 -35.53 -1.09 3.39
CA ARG A 109 -36.49 -0.31 2.60
C ARG A 109 -37.67 -1.15 2.12
N ILE A 110 -37.40 -2.37 1.64
CA ILE A 110 -38.43 -3.34 1.24
C ILE A 110 -39.30 -3.72 2.45
N LEU A 111 -38.70 -3.99 3.61
CA LEU A 111 -39.42 -4.33 4.84
C LEU A 111 -40.28 -3.17 5.38
N LYS A 112 -39.84 -1.91 5.22
CA LYS A 112 -40.60 -0.69 5.60
C LYS A 112 -41.67 -0.27 4.57
N PHE A 113 -42.00 -1.14 3.61
CA PHE A 113 -42.99 -0.89 2.54
C PHE A 113 -42.70 0.31 1.64
N GLY A 114 -41.44 0.67 1.43
CA GLY A 114 -40.99 1.63 0.40
C GLY A 114 -41.48 3.10 0.51
N LYS A 115 -42.57 3.39 1.24
CA LYS A 115 -43.23 4.72 1.27
C LYS A 115 -43.06 5.48 2.60
N LEU A 116 -42.59 4.82 3.66
CA LEU A 116 -42.25 5.41 4.97
C LEU A 116 -40.74 5.62 5.18
N SER A 117 -39.95 5.40 4.13
CA SER A 117 -38.48 5.25 4.19
C SER A 117 -37.78 6.22 3.23
N GLU A 118 -38.19 7.49 3.20
CA GLU A 118 -37.46 8.52 2.44
C GLU A 118 -36.14 8.89 3.12
N THR A 119 -35.97 8.60 4.41
CA THR A 119 -34.69 8.72 5.11
C THR A 119 -33.87 7.46 4.88
N ASN A 120 -32.83 7.61 4.06
CA ASN A 120 -31.78 6.61 3.86
C ASN A 120 -30.86 6.64 5.09
N ASP A 121 -31.36 6.15 6.22
CA ASP A 121 -30.60 6.09 7.48
C ASP A 121 -29.61 4.95 7.40
N ASN A 122 -28.42 5.30 6.94
CA ASN A 122 -27.24 4.47 6.83
C ASN A 122 -26.73 4.08 8.23
N PHE A 123 -27.54 3.35 9.00
CA PHE A 123 -27.45 3.24 10.46
C PHE A 123 -26.12 2.66 10.95
N VAL A 124 -25.45 1.84 10.14
CA VAL A 124 -24.14 1.29 10.47
C VAL A 124 -23.03 2.34 10.32
N HIS A 125 -23.17 3.29 9.39
CA HIS A 125 -22.23 4.43 9.27
C HIS A 125 -22.35 5.40 10.46
N PHE A 126 -23.53 5.45 11.11
CA PHE A 126 -23.75 6.24 12.32
C PHE A 126 -23.46 5.48 13.61
N ASN A 127 -23.02 4.21 13.53
CA ASN A 127 -22.61 3.48 14.71
C ASN A 127 -21.16 3.87 15.07
N GLU A 128 -21.01 4.71 16.10
CA GLU A 128 -19.71 5.21 16.57
C GLU A 128 -18.66 4.11 16.77
N ALA A 129 -19.07 2.91 17.22
CA ALA A 129 -18.14 1.81 17.44
C ALA A 129 -17.63 1.15 16.14
N VAL A 130 -18.44 1.15 15.08
CA VAL A 130 -18.01 0.68 13.76
C VAL A 130 -17.14 1.75 13.08
N GLU A 131 -17.52 3.02 13.22
CA GLU A 131 -16.77 4.17 12.71
C GLU A 131 -15.37 4.26 13.34
N ASP A 132 -15.25 4.12 14.67
CA ASP A 132 -13.97 4.07 15.37
C ASP A 132 -13.08 2.93 14.85
N LEU A 133 -13.65 1.72 14.70
CA LEU A 133 -12.88 0.58 14.19
C LEU A 133 -12.44 0.79 12.73
N ALA A 134 -13.30 1.33 11.87
CA ALA A 134 -12.95 1.65 10.50
C ALA A 134 -11.84 2.73 10.43
N SER A 135 -11.92 3.75 11.29
CA SER A 135 -10.89 4.78 11.44
C SER A 135 -9.55 4.18 11.87
N ARG A 136 -9.57 3.27 12.85
CA ARG A 136 -8.37 2.57 13.32
C ARG A 136 -7.73 1.69 12.24
N VAL A 137 -8.54 1.03 11.41
CA VAL A 137 -8.04 0.28 10.23
C VAL A 137 -7.35 1.22 9.26
N LYS A 138 -7.97 2.37 8.94
CA LYS A 138 -7.36 3.38 8.05
C LYS A 138 -6.05 3.92 8.61
N ILE A 139 -5.99 4.26 9.89
CA ILE A 139 -4.77 4.72 10.55
C ILE A 139 -3.65 3.66 10.45
N ALA A 140 -3.98 2.38 10.64
CA ALA A 140 -3.00 1.30 10.49
C ALA A 140 -2.49 1.18 9.04
N ILE A 141 -3.35 1.34 8.04
CA ILE A 141 -2.97 1.36 6.62
C ILE A 141 -2.04 2.54 6.33
N THR A 142 -2.44 3.76 6.72
CA THR A 142 -1.65 4.98 6.49
C THR A 142 -0.30 4.92 7.19
N SER A 143 -0.24 4.42 8.43
CA SER A 143 1.02 4.22 9.14
C SER A 143 1.92 3.23 8.41
N GLY A 144 1.37 2.11 7.93
CA GLY A 144 2.15 1.11 7.20
C GLY A 144 2.72 1.62 5.88
N LEU A 145 1.94 2.44 5.16
CA LEU A 145 2.42 3.09 3.92
C LEU A 145 3.51 4.13 4.21
N LYS A 146 3.35 4.92 5.26
CA LYS A 146 4.37 5.88 5.69
C LYS A 146 5.69 5.19 6.06
N ASP A 147 5.63 4.06 6.76
CA ASP A 147 6.82 3.29 7.11
C ASP A 147 7.55 2.75 5.85
N ILE A 148 6.80 2.41 4.79
CA ILE A 148 7.37 2.02 3.49
C ILE A 148 8.04 3.22 2.80
N GLU A 149 7.42 4.40 2.85
CA GLU A 149 8.01 5.64 2.30
C GLU A 149 9.29 6.04 3.04
N GLU A 150 9.30 5.94 4.38
CA GLU A 150 10.48 6.22 5.20
C GLU A 150 11.63 5.25 4.90
N PHE A 151 11.32 3.98 4.63
CA PHE A 151 12.30 2.99 4.19
C PHE A 151 12.98 3.39 2.86
N ILE A 152 12.24 3.95 1.91
CA ILE A 152 12.80 4.43 0.62
C ILE A 152 13.81 5.55 0.86
N ILE A 153 13.43 6.53 1.68
CA ILE A 153 14.27 7.67 2.02
C ILE A 153 15.54 7.20 2.73
N ALA A 154 15.40 6.26 3.67
CA ALA A 154 16.52 5.70 4.41
C ALA A 154 17.52 4.97 3.50
N ILE A 155 17.04 4.34 2.43
CA ILE A 155 17.93 3.61 1.53
C ILE A 155 18.76 4.54 0.66
N SER A 156 18.27 5.68 0.14
CA SER A 156 19.03 6.72 -0.62
C SER A 156 20.00 6.25 -1.74
N ILE A 157 20.12 4.94 -2.00
CA ILE A 157 21.10 4.32 -2.90
C ILE A 157 20.89 4.79 -4.34
N ALA A 158 19.64 4.94 -4.75
CA ALA A 158 19.24 5.42 -6.08
C ALA A 158 19.89 6.75 -6.48
N GLU A 159 19.80 7.74 -5.60
CA GLU A 159 20.33 9.08 -5.84
C GLU A 159 21.86 9.05 -5.92
N ARG A 160 22.51 8.30 -5.02
CA ARG A 160 23.97 8.16 -5.01
C ARG A 160 24.49 7.46 -6.26
N ILE A 161 23.85 6.39 -6.73
CA ILE A 161 24.21 5.71 -7.99
C ILE A 161 24.04 6.65 -9.19
N SER A 162 22.94 7.42 -9.24
CA SER A 162 22.72 8.37 -10.34
C SER A 162 23.81 9.43 -10.41
N ILE A 163 24.24 9.98 -9.27
CA ILE A 163 25.32 10.98 -9.22
C ILE A 163 26.63 10.38 -9.75
N ILE A 164 26.99 9.18 -9.27
CA ILE A 164 28.21 8.48 -9.73
C ILE A 164 28.15 8.21 -11.23
N HIS A 165 26.99 7.81 -11.75
CA HIS A 165 26.83 7.56 -13.16
C HIS A 165 26.95 8.85 -14.01
N ASP A 166 26.52 10.00 -13.48
CA ASP A 166 26.72 11.29 -14.15
C ASP A 166 28.19 11.71 -14.14
N THR A 167 28.91 11.51 -13.02
CA THR A 167 30.38 11.65 -12.91
C THR A 167 31.11 10.80 -13.97
N VAL A 168 30.65 9.55 -14.14
CA VAL A 168 31.15 8.63 -15.19
C VAL A 168 30.84 9.14 -16.61
N LYS A 169 29.84 9.98 -16.83
CA LYS A 169 29.59 10.56 -18.16
C LYS A 169 30.43 11.81 -18.43
N SER A 170 30.85 12.53 -17.40
CA SER A 170 31.59 13.80 -17.51
C SER A 170 33.11 13.67 -17.62
N PHE A 171 33.65 12.44 -17.76
CA PHE A 171 35.07 12.06 -17.78
C PHE A 171 36.08 12.96 -18.54
N ALA A 172 35.64 13.85 -19.42
CA ALA A 172 36.53 14.78 -20.11
C ALA A 172 37.13 15.87 -19.20
N HIS A 173 36.53 16.18 -18.03
CA HIS A 173 36.84 17.40 -17.26
C HIS A 173 37.01 17.22 -15.74
N GLU A 174 37.05 16.00 -15.23
CA GLU A 174 37.02 15.79 -13.77
C GLU A 174 38.39 15.76 -13.11
N GLU A 175 38.44 16.28 -11.90
CA GLU A 175 39.62 16.30 -11.06
C GLU A 175 39.83 14.93 -10.39
N ARG A 176 41.09 14.59 -10.09
CA ARG A 176 41.45 13.34 -9.42
C ARG A 176 40.64 13.07 -8.14
N GLU A 177 40.41 14.11 -7.34
CA GLU A 177 39.68 14.02 -6.07
C GLU A 177 38.21 13.60 -6.28
N GLU A 178 37.58 13.99 -7.39
CA GLU A 178 36.20 13.64 -7.74
C GLU A 178 36.09 12.15 -8.08
N LEU A 179 37.05 11.62 -8.87
CA LEU A 179 37.13 10.19 -9.21
C LEU A 179 37.37 9.33 -7.96
N GLU A 180 38.32 9.72 -7.09
CA GLU A 180 38.59 9.02 -5.84
C GLU A 180 37.36 9.04 -4.90
N SER A 181 36.66 10.17 -4.82
CA SER A 181 35.42 10.30 -4.04
C SER A 181 34.29 9.42 -4.58
N ALA A 182 34.12 9.35 -5.90
CA ALA A 182 33.11 8.50 -6.53
C ALA A 182 33.39 7.00 -6.31
N ILE A 183 34.66 6.58 -6.32
CA ILE A 183 35.07 5.22 -5.98
C ILE A 183 34.71 4.90 -4.52
N GLN A 184 35.02 5.80 -3.59
CA GLN A 184 34.67 5.63 -2.19
C GLN A 184 33.14 5.50 -2.00
N TRP A 185 32.35 6.33 -2.70
CA TRP A 185 30.90 6.19 -2.67
C TRP A 185 30.41 4.85 -3.23
N CYS A 186 31.07 4.30 -4.25
CA CYS A 186 30.76 2.96 -4.72
C CYS A 186 30.99 1.90 -3.63
N GLU A 187 32.10 1.98 -2.90
CA GLU A 187 32.40 1.04 -1.81
C GLU A 187 31.36 1.13 -0.68
N GLU A 188 30.93 2.34 -0.31
CA GLU A 188 29.87 2.55 0.68
C GLU A 188 28.51 1.97 0.21
N ILE A 189 28.16 2.13 -1.06
CA ILE A 189 26.94 1.55 -1.66
C ILE A 189 27.00 0.03 -1.66
N LEU A 190 28.16 -0.56 -1.98
CA LEU A 190 28.35 -2.00 -1.93
C LEU A 190 28.21 -2.56 -0.51
N GLU A 191 28.76 -1.86 0.48
CA GLU A 191 28.61 -2.23 1.89
C GLU A 191 27.14 -2.17 2.33
N MET A 192 26.43 -1.09 1.99
CA MET A 192 24.99 -0.95 2.26
C MET A 192 24.18 -2.07 1.62
N ALA A 193 24.45 -2.39 0.34
CA ALA A 193 23.78 -3.48 -0.36
C ALA A 193 24.08 -4.84 0.29
N HIS A 194 25.32 -5.08 0.73
CA HIS A 194 25.69 -6.31 1.42
C HIS A 194 24.95 -6.49 2.74
N ASN A 195 24.80 -5.40 3.50
CA ASN A 195 24.10 -5.36 4.78
C ASN A 195 22.56 -5.38 4.64
N LEU A 196 22.03 -5.13 3.44
CA LEU A 196 20.60 -5.20 3.19
C LEU A 196 20.09 -6.64 3.36
N GLU A 197 19.13 -6.84 4.26
CA GLU A 197 18.42 -8.11 4.43
C GLU A 197 17.58 -8.38 3.18
N ASN A 198 17.50 -9.65 2.73
CA ASN A 198 16.75 -10.04 1.52
C ASN A 198 15.23 -9.88 1.66
N ALA A 199 14.71 -9.86 2.88
CA ALA A 199 13.29 -9.80 3.16
C ALA A 199 13.03 -8.93 4.39
N ILE A 200 12.47 -7.74 4.17
CA ILE A 200 12.22 -6.76 5.22
C ILE A 200 10.73 -6.68 5.47
N ARG A 201 10.34 -6.89 6.73
CA ARG A 201 8.94 -6.84 7.12
C ARG A 201 8.59 -5.45 7.65
N ILE A 202 7.66 -4.79 6.98
CA ILE A 202 7.07 -3.52 7.42
C ILE A 202 5.57 -3.76 7.65
N ASN A 203 5.18 -3.88 8.92
CA ASN A 203 3.81 -4.19 9.32
C ASN A 203 3.23 -5.45 8.63
N PHE A 204 2.27 -5.23 7.72
CA PHE A 204 1.59 -6.25 6.94
C PHE A 204 2.18 -6.41 5.53
N VAL A 205 3.29 -5.75 5.21
CA VAL A 205 4.00 -5.86 3.94
C VAL A 205 5.35 -6.55 4.17
N LEU A 206 5.70 -7.48 3.29
CA LEU A 206 7.02 -8.07 3.19
C LEU A 206 7.68 -7.56 1.90
N LEU A 207 8.71 -6.74 2.07
CA LEU A 207 9.54 -6.25 0.99
C LEU A 207 10.59 -7.31 0.66
N ASN A 208 10.56 -7.86 -0.55
CA ASN A 208 11.63 -8.68 -1.08
C ASN A 208 12.63 -7.77 -1.79
N THR A 209 13.81 -7.63 -1.20
CA THR A 209 14.88 -6.72 -1.66
C THR A 209 16.01 -7.48 -2.35
N GLN A 210 15.88 -8.79 -2.55
CA GLN A 210 16.94 -9.61 -3.13
C GLN A 210 17.33 -9.11 -4.52
N SER A 211 16.34 -8.77 -5.35
CA SER A 211 16.57 -8.24 -6.70
C SER A 211 17.27 -6.87 -6.66
N LEU A 212 16.77 -5.95 -5.83
CA LEU A 212 17.42 -4.66 -5.57
C LEU A 212 18.88 -4.84 -5.15
N LYS A 213 19.15 -5.71 -4.18
CA LYS A 213 20.50 -6.00 -3.69
C LYS A 213 21.44 -6.44 -4.81
N ILE A 214 21.00 -7.42 -5.61
CA ILE A 214 21.81 -7.93 -6.73
C ILE A 214 22.08 -6.84 -7.76
N ARG A 215 21.05 -6.07 -8.15
CA ARG A 215 21.22 -5.01 -9.16
C ARG A 215 22.12 -3.88 -8.67
N VAL A 216 21.90 -3.41 -7.45
CA VAL A 216 22.74 -2.36 -6.83
C VAL A 216 24.20 -2.82 -6.78
N SER A 217 24.46 -4.04 -6.30
CA SER A 217 25.83 -4.54 -6.25
C SER A 217 26.47 -4.64 -7.62
N THR A 218 25.74 -5.19 -8.60
CA THR A 218 26.25 -5.34 -9.97
C THR A 218 26.57 -4.00 -10.62
N GLU A 219 25.65 -3.04 -10.51
CA GLU A 219 25.82 -1.73 -11.12
C GLU A 219 26.95 -0.94 -10.47
N CYS A 220 27.05 -1.03 -9.15
CA CYS A 220 28.08 -0.34 -8.40
C CYS A 220 29.48 -0.92 -8.64
N GLU A 221 29.60 -2.25 -8.79
CA GLU A 221 30.85 -2.89 -9.25
C GLU A 221 31.25 -2.41 -10.65
N ASN A 222 30.30 -2.36 -11.59
CA ASN A 222 30.56 -1.88 -12.95
C ASN A 222 31.04 -0.41 -12.97
N LEU A 223 30.37 0.48 -12.24
CA LEU A 223 30.74 1.89 -12.13
C LEU A 223 32.12 2.06 -11.49
N LYS A 224 32.40 1.29 -10.44
CA LYS A 224 33.70 1.30 -9.75
C LYS A 224 34.83 0.88 -10.69
N ASP A 225 34.64 -0.16 -11.49
CA ASP A 225 35.64 -0.62 -12.46
C ASP A 225 35.91 0.44 -13.53
N LEU A 226 34.87 1.13 -14.02
CA LEU A 226 35.01 2.24 -14.97
C LEU A 226 35.80 3.41 -14.36
N LEU A 227 35.47 3.79 -13.13
CA LEU A 227 36.17 4.86 -12.41
C LEU A 227 37.65 4.52 -12.17
N PHE A 228 37.97 3.27 -11.82
CA PHE A 228 39.37 2.84 -11.66
C PHE A 228 40.17 2.93 -12.96
N VAL A 229 39.56 2.58 -14.10
CA VAL A 229 40.19 2.70 -15.41
C VAL A 229 40.48 4.17 -15.73
N GLU A 230 39.54 5.08 -15.49
CA GLU A 230 39.74 6.51 -15.76
C GLU A 230 40.75 7.15 -14.78
N LEU A 231 40.67 6.85 -13.50
CA LEU A 231 41.67 7.30 -12.52
C LEU A 231 43.08 6.83 -12.90
N SER A 232 43.22 5.59 -13.37
CA SER A 232 44.50 5.05 -13.85
C SER A 232 45.02 5.81 -15.07
N LYS A 233 44.15 6.17 -16.02
CA LYS A 233 44.51 6.98 -17.19
C LYS A 233 44.93 8.39 -16.78
N PHE A 234 44.21 9.01 -15.85
CA PHE A 234 44.51 10.34 -15.32
C PHE A 234 45.91 10.36 -14.69
N ILE A 235 46.18 9.45 -13.75
CA ILE A 235 47.49 9.33 -13.08
C ILE A 235 48.62 9.07 -14.11
N ALA A 236 48.38 8.19 -15.09
CA ALA A 236 49.38 7.93 -16.13
C ALA A 236 49.68 9.18 -16.99
N SER A 237 48.67 10.02 -17.25
CA SER A 237 48.83 11.26 -17.99
C SER A 237 49.58 12.33 -17.21
N GLU A 238 49.32 12.48 -15.90
CA GLU A 238 50.08 13.38 -15.01
C GLU A 238 51.55 12.99 -14.95
N LEU A 239 51.83 11.70 -14.74
CA LEU A 239 53.21 11.18 -14.69
C LEU A 239 53.96 11.37 -16.02
N ALA A 240 53.27 11.33 -17.16
CA ALA A 240 53.86 11.59 -18.46
C ALA A 240 54.22 13.08 -18.64
N LEU A 241 53.36 14.00 -18.16
CA LEU A 241 53.59 15.44 -18.20
C LEU A 241 54.76 15.86 -17.30
N GLU A 242 54.87 15.28 -16.10
CA GLU A 242 55.98 15.54 -15.17
C GLU A 242 57.33 15.12 -15.75
N ARG A 243 57.38 14.00 -16.50
CA ARG A 243 58.60 13.54 -17.19
C ARG A 243 59.06 14.51 -18.28
N ILE A 244 58.13 15.07 -19.06
CA ILE A 244 58.46 16.03 -20.12
C ILE A 244 59.03 17.33 -19.54
N GLN A 245 58.47 17.83 -18.43
CA GLN A 245 58.97 19.05 -17.77
C GLN A 245 60.34 18.89 -17.09
N THR A 246 60.73 17.66 -16.74
CA THR A 246 62.03 17.37 -16.15
C THR A 246 63.12 17.20 -17.21
N ASP A 247 62.81 16.70 -18.40
CA ASP A 247 63.76 16.57 -19.52
C ASP A 247 64.10 17.92 -20.19
N ASP A 248 63.18 18.90 -20.19
CA ASP A 248 63.43 20.26 -20.74
C ASP A 248 64.32 21.16 -19.85
N ASN A 249 64.65 20.72 -18.63
CA ASN A 249 65.46 21.47 -17.65
C ASN A 249 66.87 20.88 -17.40
N THR A 250 67.29 19.89 -18.20
CA THR A 250 68.64 19.30 -18.19
C THR A 250 69.38 19.54 -19.50
#